data_AF-A0A7X6X8V9-F1
#
_entry.id   AF-A0A7X6X8V9-F1
#
_cell.length_a   1.000
_cell.length_b   1.000
_cell.length_c   1.000
_cell.angle_alpha   90.00
_cell.angle_beta   90.00
_cell.angle_gamma   90.00
#
_symmetry.space_group_name_H-M   'P 1'
#
loop_
_entity.id
_entity.type
_entity.pdbx_description
1 polymer ?
#
loop_
_entity_poly.entity_id
_entity_poly.type
_entity_poly.pdbx_seq_one_letter_code
_entity_poly.pdbx_strand_id
1 'polypeptide(L)'
;ITFLLLKKNFKIKHLLTLFVGLLLGIFINFFFYVFFANLNIESYIIKLVLFVLSIVASAYFVSIVQTSQFVSLPLEDLCQNLADKYNKTFAYMRQAADILCVAGIIIFTLIFKIPLTLREGTIISMIIFAPFTGVFMPRLTNWLTEKQILPLRKHNRSPEQA
;
A
#
# COMPACT_ATOMS: atom_id res chain seq x y z
N ILE A 1 4.12 -17.73 4.95
CA ILE A 1 3.99 -17.59 6.43
C ILE A 1 2.53 -17.40 6.85
N THR A 2 1.77 -16.44 6.31
CA THR A 2 0.32 -16.29 6.58
C THR A 2 -0.54 -17.48 6.10
N PHE A 3 -0.12 -18.14 5.02
CA PHE A 3 -0.82 -19.31 4.46
C PHE A 3 -0.79 -20.56 5.37
N LEU A 4 0.23 -20.68 6.23
CA LEU A 4 0.36 -21.82 7.15
C LEU A 4 -0.46 -21.64 8.44
N LEU A 5 -0.77 -20.39 8.83
CA LEU A 5 -1.38 -20.09 10.13
C LEU A 5 -2.93 -20.12 10.12
N LEU A 6 -3.57 -20.09 8.96
CA LEU A 6 -5.03 -19.91 8.83
C LEU A 6 -5.70 -21.06 8.05
N LYS A 7 -5.38 -22.31 8.41
CA LYS A 7 -5.78 -23.53 7.69
C LYS A 7 -7.30 -23.84 7.65
N LYS A 8 -8.19 -23.02 8.21
CA LYS A 8 -9.61 -23.42 8.35
C LYS A 8 -10.67 -22.31 8.21
N ASN A 9 -10.34 -21.17 7.65
CA ASN A 9 -11.36 -20.18 7.26
C ASN A 9 -10.84 -19.40 6.05
N PHE A 10 -10.94 -20.00 4.86
CA PHE A 10 -10.88 -19.24 3.61
C PHE A 10 -12.05 -18.25 3.60
N LYS A 11 -11.85 -17.08 4.22
CA LYS A 11 -12.80 -15.98 4.11
C LYS A 11 -12.82 -15.60 2.64
N ILE A 12 -14.00 -15.63 2.01
CA ILE A 12 -14.27 -15.22 0.62
C ILE A 12 -13.56 -13.89 0.28
N LYS A 13 -13.42 -13.00 1.27
CA LYS A 13 -12.66 -11.75 1.19
C LYS A 13 -11.22 -11.90 0.68
N HIS A 14 -10.47 -12.92 1.09
CA HIS A 14 -9.09 -13.13 0.62
C HIS A 14 -9.03 -13.59 -0.84
N LEU A 15 -10.00 -14.42 -1.26
CA LEU A 15 -10.12 -14.82 -2.66
C LEU A 15 -10.52 -13.62 -3.53
N LEU A 16 -11.44 -12.78 -3.04
CA LEU A 16 -11.84 -11.54 -3.72
C LEU A 16 -10.67 -10.57 -3.86
N THR A 17 -9.83 -10.46 -2.83
CA THR A 17 -8.62 -9.62 -2.87
C THR A 17 -7.62 -10.10 -3.92
N LEU A 18 -7.41 -11.41 -4.02
CA LEU A 18 -6.56 -11.99 -5.06
C LEU A 18 -7.14 -11.72 -6.45
N PHE A 19 -8.44 -11.91 -6.62
CA PHE A 19 -9.13 -11.63 -7.89
C PHE A 19 -9.04 -10.15 -8.29
N VAL A 20 -9.28 -9.23 -7.36
CA VAL A 20 -9.15 -7.79 -7.60
C VAL A 20 -7.70 -7.41 -7.90
N GLY A 21 -6.72 -8.03 -7.22
CA GLY A 21 -5.30 -7.81 -7.51
C GLY A 21 -4.92 -8.24 -8.93
N LEU A 22 -5.44 -9.37 -9.42
CA LEU A 22 -5.27 -9.81 -10.81
C LEU A 22 -5.91 -8.84 -11.80
N LEU A 23 -7.15 -8.41 -11.54
CA LEU A 23 -7.86 -7.46 -12.40
C LEU A 23 -7.12 -6.12 -12.47
N LEU A 24 -6.62 -5.65 -11.32
CA LEU A 24 -5.80 -4.44 -11.24
C LEU A 24 -4.51 -4.60 -12.05
N GLY A 25 -3.86 -5.75 -12.00
CA GLY A 25 -2.67 -6.05 -12.82
C GLY A 25 -2.96 -5.96 -14.32
N ILE A 26 -4.06 -6.58 -14.77
CA ILE A 26 -4.51 -6.51 -16.17
C ILE A 26 -4.82 -5.06 -16.56
N PHE A 27 -5.49 -4.32 -15.68
CA PHE A 27 -5.85 -2.92 -15.90
C PHE A 27 -4.61 -2.03 -16.03
N ILE A 28 -3.64 -2.14 -15.11
CA ILE A 28 -2.37 -1.40 -15.19
C ILE A 28 -1.63 -1.75 -16.48
N ASN A 29 -1.60 -3.04 -16.84
CA ASN A 29 -0.94 -3.52 -18.05
C ASN A 29 -1.57 -2.91 -19.31
N PHE A 30 -2.91 -2.85 -19.37
CA PHE A 30 -3.64 -2.19 -20.45
C PHE A 30 -3.29 -0.71 -20.55
N PHE A 31 -3.30 0.04 -19.44
CA PHE A 31 -2.92 1.45 -19.46
C PHE A 31 -1.47 1.67 -19.87
N PHE A 32 -0.55 0.83 -19.38
CA PHE A 32 0.87 0.97 -19.70
C PHE A 32 1.17 0.69 -21.18
N TYR A 33 0.69 -0.44 -21.71
CA TYR A 33 1.06 -0.90 -23.05
C TYR A 33 0.13 -0.42 -24.17
N VAL A 34 -1.09 0.04 -23.86
CA VAL A 34 -2.04 0.49 -24.88
C VAL A 34 -2.21 2.01 -24.80
N PHE A 35 -2.56 2.53 -23.62
CA PHE A 35 -2.88 3.94 -23.47
C PHE A 35 -1.63 4.83 -23.43
N PHE A 36 -0.59 4.40 -22.72
CA PHE A 36 0.66 5.15 -22.56
C PHE A 36 1.78 4.71 -23.52
N ALA A 37 1.49 3.78 -24.45
CA ALA A 37 2.47 3.23 -25.39
C ALA A 37 3.25 4.31 -26.16
N ASN A 38 2.54 5.37 -26.56
CA ASN A 38 3.09 6.46 -27.36
C ASN A 38 3.50 7.69 -26.53
N LEU A 39 3.36 7.65 -25.20
CA LEU A 39 3.80 8.75 -24.34
C LEU A 39 5.31 8.66 -24.10
N ASN A 40 6.08 9.27 -24.99
CA ASN A 40 7.50 9.49 -24.76
C ASN A 40 7.74 10.92 -24.25
N ILE A 41 7.96 11.05 -22.94
CA ILE A 41 8.39 12.31 -22.33
C ILE A 41 9.91 12.34 -22.44
N GLU A 42 10.49 13.37 -23.05
CA GLU A 42 11.96 13.44 -23.19
C GLU A 42 12.60 14.12 -21.98
N SER A 43 11.97 15.16 -21.44
CA SER A 43 12.49 15.90 -20.30
C SER A 43 12.40 15.10 -18.99
N TYR A 44 13.56 14.89 -18.36
CA TYR A 44 13.66 14.23 -17.05
C TYR A 44 12.88 14.97 -15.95
N ILE A 45 12.91 16.31 -15.98
CA ILE A 45 12.22 17.13 -14.97
C ILE A 45 10.71 16.90 -15.05
N ILE A 46 10.15 16.86 -16.26
CA ILE A 46 8.72 16.62 -16.46
C ILE A 46 8.33 15.22 -15.99
N LYS A 47 9.17 14.20 -16.25
CA LYS A 47 8.96 12.83 -15.70
C LYS A 47 8.89 12.83 -14.18
N LEU A 48 9.81 13.54 -13.53
CA LEU A 48 9.89 13.57 -12.08
C LEU A 48 8.68 14.26 -11.46
N VAL A 49 8.24 15.39 -12.02
CA VAL A 49 7.03 16.11 -11.56
C VAL A 49 5.79 15.22 -11.71
N LEU A 50 5.61 14.59 -12.88
CA LEU A 50 4.48 13.69 -13.11
C LEU A 50 4.50 12.48 -12.19
N PHE A 51 5.69 11.95 -11.91
CA PHE A 51 5.87 10.85 -10.97
C PHE A 51 5.46 11.23 -9.55
N VAL A 52 5.89 12.39 -9.05
CA VAL A 52 5.50 12.88 -7.72
C VAL A 52 3.99 13.11 -7.63
N LEU A 53 3.39 13.75 -8.64
CA LEU A 53 1.94 13.95 -8.69
C LEU A 53 1.18 12.62 -8.68
N SER A 54 1.70 11.64 -9.43
CA SER A 54 1.11 10.30 -9.49
C SER A 54 1.19 9.59 -8.13
N ILE A 55 2.32 9.67 -7.41
CA ILE A 55 2.46 9.08 -6.07
C ILE A 55 1.45 9.69 -5.10
N VAL A 56 1.28 11.02 -5.11
CA VAL A 56 0.32 11.70 -4.23
C VAL A 56 -1.11 11.28 -4.56
N ALA A 57 -1.47 11.21 -5.84
CA ALA A 57 -2.78 10.73 -6.27
C ALA A 57 -3.00 9.27 -5.86
N SER A 58 -2.01 8.39 -6.08
CA SER A 58 -2.08 6.98 -5.65
C SER A 58 -2.25 6.85 -4.13
N ALA A 59 -1.54 7.65 -3.34
CA ALA A 59 -1.69 7.65 -1.88
C ALA A 59 -3.13 8.01 -1.46
N TYR A 60 -3.77 8.95 -2.16
CA TYR A 60 -5.17 9.29 -1.94
C TYR A 60 -6.12 8.14 -2.29
N PHE A 61 -5.99 7.54 -3.47
CA PHE A 61 -6.82 6.40 -3.90
C PHE A 61 -6.67 5.19 -2.97
N VAL A 62 -5.44 4.87 -2.59
CA VAL A 62 -5.16 3.78 -1.64
C VAL A 62 -5.80 4.07 -0.29
N SER A 63 -5.74 5.32 0.19
CA SER A 63 -6.40 5.69 1.45
C SER A 63 -7.92 5.47 1.38
N ILE A 64 -8.56 5.72 0.22
CA ILE A 64 -9.98 5.44 0.00
C ILE A 64 -10.26 3.94 0.06
N VAL A 65 -9.54 3.16 -0.73
CA VAL A 65 -9.71 1.70 -0.80
C VAL A 65 -9.51 1.07 0.58
N GLN A 66 -8.47 1.49 1.29
CA GLN A 66 -8.15 0.97 2.61
C GLN A 66 -9.17 1.37 3.68
N THR A 67 -9.73 2.58 3.59
CA THR A 67 -10.81 3.02 4.52
C THR A 67 -12.14 2.32 4.21
N SER A 68 -12.34 1.86 2.98
CA SER A 68 -13.56 1.18 2.53
C SER A 68 -13.77 -0.21 3.17
N GLN A 69 -12.71 -0.88 3.63
CA GLN A 69 -12.73 -2.20 4.30
C GLN A 69 -13.40 -3.36 3.53
N PHE A 70 -13.84 -3.13 2.28
CA PHE A 70 -14.40 -4.16 1.40
C PHE A 70 -13.30 -4.99 0.74
N VAL A 71 -12.25 -4.31 0.27
CA VAL A 71 -11.09 -4.90 -0.39
C VAL A 71 -9.86 -4.16 0.11
N SER A 72 -8.90 -4.88 0.65
CA SER A 72 -7.64 -4.34 1.16
C SER A 72 -6.51 -5.17 0.60
N LEU A 73 -5.42 -4.53 0.13
CA LEU A 73 -4.31 -5.28 -0.41
C LEU A 73 -3.62 -6.07 0.71
N PRO A 74 -3.08 -7.28 0.44
CA PRO A 74 -2.50 -8.12 1.49
C PRO A 74 -1.39 -7.41 2.27
N LEU A 75 -0.59 -6.58 1.60
CA LEU A 75 0.46 -5.78 2.24
C LEU A 75 -0.11 -4.73 3.20
N GLU A 76 -1.19 -4.07 2.80
CA GLU A 76 -1.87 -3.04 3.60
C GLU A 76 -2.55 -3.65 4.82
N ASP A 77 -3.22 -4.79 4.64
CA ASP A 77 -3.77 -5.58 5.75
C ASP A 77 -2.69 -6.01 6.74
N LEU A 78 -1.52 -6.45 6.26
CA LEU A 78 -0.41 -6.79 7.14
C LEU A 78 0.10 -5.57 7.91
N CYS A 79 0.30 -4.44 7.23
CA CYS A 79 0.76 -3.20 7.87
C CYS A 79 -0.26 -2.70 8.90
N GLN A 80 -1.55 -2.79 8.60
CA GLN A 80 -2.63 -2.41 9.51
C GLN A 80 -2.64 -3.31 10.74
N ASN A 81 -2.65 -4.64 10.57
CA ASN A 81 -2.66 -5.59 11.68
C ASN A 81 -1.42 -5.46 12.58
N LEU A 82 -0.25 -5.19 11.98
CA LEU A 82 0.96 -4.90 12.75
C LEU A 82 0.86 -3.57 13.47
N ALA A 83 0.31 -2.53 12.83
CA ALA A 83 0.10 -1.23 13.45
C ALA A 83 -0.78 -1.34 14.70
N ASP A 84 -1.85 -2.13 14.64
CA ASP A 84 -2.73 -2.38 15.78
C ASP A 84 -2.04 -3.20 16.88
N LYS A 85 -1.26 -4.23 16.49
CA LYS A 85 -0.52 -5.06 17.46
C LYS A 85 0.51 -4.25 18.26
N TYR A 86 1.16 -3.29 17.63
CA TYR A 86 2.23 -2.48 18.26
C TYR A 86 1.78 -1.07 18.65
N ASN A 87 0.48 -0.76 18.58
CA ASN A 87 -0.09 0.57 18.86
C ASN A 87 0.65 1.71 18.12
N LYS A 88 0.97 1.49 16.84
CA LYS A 88 1.58 2.49 15.95
C LYS A 88 0.58 2.92 14.88
N THR A 89 0.89 4.00 14.17
CA THR A 89 0.07 4.44 13.03
C THR A 89 0.29 3.51 11.84
N PHE A 90 -0.74 3.36 11.00
CA PHE A 90 -0.64 2.60 9.74
C PHE A 90 0.53 3.09 8.87
N ALA A 91 0.65 4.41 8.72
CA ALA A 91 1.72 5.04 7.95
C ALA A 91 3.12 4.69 8.47
N TYR A 92 3.31 4.64 9.80
CA TYR A 92 4.59 4.24 10.37
C TYR A 92 4.95 2.80 10.00
N MET A 93 4.00 1.87 10.11
CA MET A 93 4.24 0.47 9.73
C MET A 93 4.46 0.30 8.23
N ARG A 94 3.71 1.05 7.41
CA ARG A 94 3.88 1.03 5.96
C ARG A 94 5.26 1.55 5.54
N GLN A 95 5.72 2.63 6.17
CA GLN A 95 7.06 3.19 5.97
C GLN A 95 8.15 2.19 6.36
N ALA A 96 8.01 1.54 7.53
CA ALA A 96 8.96 0.54 7.99
C ALA A 96 9.04 -0.66 7.03
N ALA A 97 7.90 -1.11 6.50
CA ALA A 97 7.86 -2.17 5.50
C ALA A 97 8.61 -1.78 4.21
N ASP A 98 8.44 -0.56 3.71
CA ASP A 98 9.17 -0.09 2.53
C ASP A 98 10.68 0.01 2.78
N ILE A 99 11.10 0.52 3.94
CA ILE A 99 12.51 0.60 4.34
C ILE A 99 13.13 -0.80 4.43
N LEU A 100 12.42 -1.77 5.01
CA LEU A 100 12.88 -3.16 5.09
C LEU A 100 13.03 -3.79 3.71
N CYS A 101 12.11 -3.53 2.78
CA CYS A 101 12.20 -4.01 1.40
C CYS A 101 13.43 -3.41 0.70
N VAL A 102 13.64 -2.09 0.81
CA VAL A 102 14.80 -1.41 0.21
C VAL A 102 16.11 -1.91 0.81
N ALA A 103 16.19 -2.04 2.14
CA ALA A 103 17.35 -2.60 2.82
C ALA A 103 17.64 -4.04 2.39
N GLY A 104 16.59 -4.86 2.25
CA GLY A 104 16.69 -6.22 1.73
C GLY A 104 17.29 -6.25 0.33
N ILE A 105 16.79 -5.41 -0.58
CA ILE A 105 17.34 -5.30 -1.95
C ILE A 105 18.81 -4.93 -1.92
N ILE A 106 19.21 -3.94 -1.11
CA ILE A 106 20.63 -3.53 -1.00
C ILE A 106 21.51 -4.70 -0.52
N ILE A 107 21.06 -5.44 0.50
CA ILE A 107 21.78 -6.62 1.00
C ILE A 107 21.91 -7.69 -0.10
N PHE A 108 20.83 -7.99 -0.81
CA PHE A 108 20.84 -8.93 -1.93
C PHE A 108 21.78 -8.49 -3.06
N THR A 109 21.75 -7.21 -3.43
CA THR A 109 22.66 -6.62 -4.42
C THR A 109 24.12 -6.80 -4.02
N LEU A 110 24.46 -6.59 -2.74
CA LEU A 110 25.83 -6.77 -2.23
C LEU A 110 26.28 -8.24 -2.23
N ILE A 111 25.42 -9.17 -1.82
CA ILE A 111 25.73 -10.61 -1.77
C ILE A 111 25.90 -11.19 -3.17
N PHE A 112 24.95 -10.90 -4.07
CA PHE A 112 24.89 -11.49 -5.41
C PHE A 112 25.60 -10.64 -6.48
N LYS A 113 26.17 -9.48 -6.12
CA LYS A 113 26.86 -8.53 -7.03
C LYS A 113 26.04 -8.15 -8.26
N ILE A 114 24.73 -8.05 -8.10
CA ILE A 114 23.79 -7.65 -9.16
C ILE A 114 23.85 -6.12 -9.32
N PRO A 115 23.62 -5.54 -10.52
CA PRO A 115 23.46 -4.10 -10.65
C PRO A 115 22.32 -3.58 -9.76
N LEU A 116 22.61 -2.51 -9.02
CA LEU A 116 21.64 -1.87 -8.14
C LEU A 116 20.50 -1.29 -8.98
N THR A 117 19.35 -1.96 -8.93
CA THR A 117 18.16 -1.60 -9.73
C THR A 117 17.34 -0.47 -9.08
N LEU A 118 17.66 -0.11 -7.84
CA LEU A 118 17.04 1.01 -7.13
C LEU A 118 17.47 2.34 -7.75
N ARG A 119 16.50 3.20 -8.02
CA ARG A 119 16.75 4.56 -8.54
C ARG A 119 16.19 5.58 -7.56
N GLU A 120 16.46 6.85 -7.80
CA GLU A 120 15.95 7.98 -7.02
C GLU A 120 14.43 7.91 -6.83
N GLY A 121 13.70 7.45 -7.86
CA GLY A 121 12.24 7.27 -7.81
C GLY A 121 11.77 6.38 -6.66
N THR A 122 12.51 5.33 -6.30
CA THR A 122 12.14 4.44 -5.19
C THR A 122 12.29 5.13 -3.83
N ILE A 123 13.34 5.94 -3.67
CA ILE A 123 13.57 6.71 -2.45
C ILE A 123 12.50 7.81 -2.32
N ILE A 124 12.22 8.52 -3.42
CA ILE A 124 11.18 9.56 -3.48
C ILE A 124 9.81 8.97 -3.16
N SER A 125 9.43 7.84 -3.78
CA SER A 125 8.14 7.20 -3.50
C SER A 125 8.03 6.74 -2.05
N MET A 126 9.10 6.17 -1.50
CA MET A 126 9.12 5.71 -0.11
C MET A 126 8.94 6.86 0.87
N ILE A 127 9.56 8.02 0.64
CA ILE A 127 9.46 9.17 1.54
C ILE A 127 8.10 9.86 1.43
N ILE A 128 7.49 9.89 0.24
CA ILE A 128 6.23 10.63 0.01
C ILE A 128 5.02 9.75 0.34
N PHE A 129 4.98 8.49 -0.10
CA PHE A 129 3.76 7.70 -0.10
C PHE A 129 3.22 7.42 1.33
N ALA A 130 4.06 6.97 2.26
CA ALA A 130 3.57 6.59 3.59
C ALA A 130 3.12 7.80 4.44
N PRO A 131 3.84 8.94 4.48
CA PRO A 131 3.36 10.12 5.18
C PRO A 131 2.04 10.66 4.62
N PHE A 132 1.88 10.69 3.30
CA PHE A 132 0.64 11.17 2.67
C PHE A 132 -0.55 10.26 2.98
N THR A 133 -0.38 8.93 2.93
CA THR A 133 -1.44 8.00 3.38
C THR A 133 -1.76 8.19 4.87
N GLY A 134 -0.74 8.50 5.70
CA GLY A 134 -0.93 8.82 7.12
C GLY A 134 -1.71 10.10 7.40
N VAL A 135 -1.74 11.05 6.46
CA VAL A 135 -2.54 12.27 6.55
C VAL A 135 -3.94 12.06 5.98
N PHE A 136 -4.06 11.33 4.87
CA PHE A 136 -5.34 11.13 4.19
C PHE A 136 -6.24 10.13 4.91
N MET A 137 -5.71 9.02 5.43
CA MET A 137 -6.52 7.99 6.09
C MET A 137 -7.29 8.52 7.31
N PRO A 138 -6.70 9.25 8.26
CA PRO A 138 -7.46 9.76 9.41
C PRO A 138 -8.55 10.76 9.00
N ARG A 139 -8.25 11.65 8.04
CA ARG A 139 -9.22 12.63 7.53
C ARG A 139 -10.41 11.95 6.87
N LEU A 140 -10.14 10.95 6.02
CA LEU A 140 -11.17 10.22 5.32
C LEU A 140 -12.00 9.35 6.27
N THR A 141 -11.34 8.71 7.24
CA THR A 141 -12.02 7.92 8.28
C THR A 141 -12.99 8.79 9.08
N ASN A 142 -12.57 9.99 9.49
CA ASN A 142 -13.42 10.94 10.22
C ASN A 142 -14.62 11.36 9.36
N TRP A 143 -14.38 11.72 8.10
CA TRP A 143 -15.44 12.14 7.16
C TRP A 143 -16.46 11.02 6.86
N LEU A 144 -16.00 9.79 6.69
CA LEU A 144 -16.87 8.63 6.44
C LEU A 144 -17.64 8.18 7.69
N THR A 145 -17.05 8.35 8.87
CA THR A 145 -17.70 8.08 10.16
C THR A 145 -18.83 9.07 10.42
N GLU A 146 -18.63 10.35 10.12
CA GLU A 146 -19.66 11.40 10.20
C GLU A 146 -20.88 11.09 9.33
N LYS A 147 -20.67 10.46 8.17
CA LYS A 147 -21.75 10.07 7.25
C LYS A 147 -22.37 8.70 7.54
N GLN A 148 -21.94 7.98 8.59
CA GLN A 148 -22.46 6.65 8.98
C GLN A 148 -22.34 5.54 7.89
N ILE A 149 -21.52 5.74 6.86
CA ILE A 149 -21.40 4.84 5.70
C ILE A 149 -20.55 3.60 6.02
N LEU A 150 -19.65 3.70 7.01
CA LEU A 150 -18.77 2.60 7.37
C LEU A 150 -19.38 1.70 8.46
N PRO A 151 -19.35 0.36 8.30
CA PRO A 151 -19.41 -0.49 9.47
C PRO A 151 -18.17 -0.17 10.29
N LEU A 152 -18.37 0.48 11.44
CA LEU A 152 -17.29 0.77 12.38
C LEU A 152 -16.43 -0.47 12.51
N ARG A 153 -15.13 -0.33 12.25
CA ARG A 153 -14.17 -1.28 12.80
C ARG A 153 -14.48 -1.31 14.28
N LYS A 154 -15.15 -2.38 14.76
CA LYS A 154 -15.18 -2.67 16.18
C LYS A 154 -13.71 -2.77 16.54
N HIS A 155 -13.21 -1.71 17.16
CA HIS A 155 -11.99 -1.75 17.91
C HIS A 155 -12.28 -2.74 19.02
N ASN A 156 -12.10 -4.02 18.73
CA ASN A 156 -12.05 -5.07 19.74
C ASN A 156 -10.79 -4.73 20.53
N ARG A 157 -10.93 -3.83 21.51
CA ARG A 157 -10.23 -4.00 22.77
C ARG A 157 -10.73 -5.36 23.26
N SER A 158 -9.94 -6.40 23.01
CA SER A 158 -10.07 -7.64 23.78
C SER A 158 -9.85 -7.22 25.24
N PRO A 159 -10.83 -7.40 26.13
CA PRO A 159 -10.63 -7.31 27.56
C PRO A 159 -10.06 -8.66 28.00
N GLU A 160 -8.78 -8.93 27.70
CA GLU A 160 -8.17 -10.18 28.16
C GLU A 160 -6.67 -10.05 28.33
N GLN A 161 -6.26 -9.10 29.17
CA GLN A 161 -5.05 -9.17 29.99
C GLN A 161 -5.37 -8.51 31.34
N ALA A 162 -6.14 -9.23 32.15
CA ALA A 162 -6.20 -9.09 33.60
C ALA A 162 -5.39 -10.27 34.20
#